data_AF-A0ABD0P3A6-F1
#
_entry.id   AF-A0ABD0P3A6-F1
#
_cell.length_a   1.000
_cell.length_b   1.000
_cell.length_c   1.000
_cell.angle_alpha   90.00
_cell.angle_beta   90.00
_cell.angle_gamma   90.00
#
_symmetry.space_group_name_H-M   'P 1'
#
loop_
_entity.id
_entity.type
_entity.pdbx_description
1 polymer ?
#
loop_
_entity_poly.entity_id
_entity_poly.type
_entity_poly.pdbx_seq_one_letter_code
_entity_poly.pdbx_strand_id
1 'polypeptide(L)' 'MLLNNKGLIKGVYKLVKPSTELGLCFSFNPSEGMIAPGACQTMEVQFSSDKLGVFSEELHFSVVGNPEPVIVTFR' A
#
# COMPACT_ATOMS: atom_id res chain seq x y z
N MET A 1 4.21 -4.57 -7.22
CA MET A 1 4.32 -3.09 -7.11
C MET A 1 5.72 -2.72 -6.64
N LEU A 2 6.26 -1.55 -7.02
CA LEU A 2 7.55 -1.05 -6.54
C LEU A 2 7.35 0.23 -5.72
N LEU A 3 7.76 0.23 -4.45
CA LEU A 3 7.78 1.43 -3.61
C LEU A 3 9.16 2.07 -3.70
N ASN A 4 9.23 3.38 -3.90
CA ASN A 4 10.47 4.12 -4.02
C ASN A 4 10.53 5.22 -2.95
N ASN A 5 11.55 5.18 -2.10
CA ASN A 5 11.75 6.24 -1.12
C ASN A 5 12.55 7.39 -1.75
N LYS A 6 11.85 8.45 -2.12
CA LYS A 6 12.42 9.70 -2.63
C LYS A 6 12.78 10.71 -1.53
N GLY A 7 12.54 10.37 -0.26
CA GLY A 7 12.88 11.20 0.89
C GLY A 7 14.36 11.14 1.25
N LEU A 8 14.78 12.06 2.12
CA LEU A 8 16.14 12.15 2.65
C LEU A 8 16.35 11.30 3.93
N ILE A 9 15.27 10.75 4.47
CA ILE A 9 15.26 9.93 5.69
C ILE A 9 14.61 8.56 5.42
N LYS A 10 14.74 7.65 6.37
CA LYS A 10 14.12 6.31 6.31
C LYS A 10 12.59 6.46 6.26
N GLY A 11 11.97 5.88 5.22
CA GLY A 11 10.52 5.84 5.08
C GLY A 11 9.99 4.56 5.70
N VAL A 12 9.44 4.65 6.92
CA VAL A 12 8.74 3.54 7.57
C VAL A 12 7.29 3.59 7.16
N TYR A 13 6.79 2.54 6.53
CA TYR A 13 5.44 2.49 5.97
C TYR A 13 4.62 1.32 6.54
N LYS A 14 3.30 1.48 6.53
CA LYS A 14 2.35 0.43 6.91
C LYS A 14 1.04 0.56 6.14
N LEU A 15 0.52 -0.56 5.65
CA LEU A 15 -0.82 -0.64 5.09
C LEU A 15 -1.86 -0.31 6.18
N VAL A 16 -2.67 0.71 5.91
CA VAL A 16 -3.85 1.03 6.72
C VAL A 16 -4.95 0.04 6.35
N LYS A 17 -5.61 -0.52 7.37
CA LYS A 17 -6.67 -1.50 7.15
C LYS A 17 -7.76 -0.92 6.23
N PRO A 18 -8.07 -1.56 5.09
CA PRO A 18 -9.15 -1.12 4.22
C PRO A 18 -10.50 -1.13 4.93
N SER A 19 -11.38 -0.19 4.59
CA SER A 19 -12.74 -0.07 5.15
C SER A 19 -13.81 -0.74 4.30
N THR A 20 -13.53 -0.97 3.02
CA THR A 20 -14.44 -1.58 2.04
C THR A 20 -14.29 -3.10 2.02
N GLU A 21 -15.36 -3.80 1.64
CA GLU A 21 -15.33 -5.26 1.55
C GLU A 21 -14.37 -5.76 0.47
N LEU A 22 -14.33 -5.11 -0.70
CA LEU A 22 -13.41 -5.49 -1.78
C LEU A 22 -11.98 -5.02 -1.51
N GLY A 23 -11.79 -3.94 -0.76
CA GLY A 23 -10.46 -3.56 -0.27
C GLY A 23 -9.85 -4.62 0.64
N LEU A 24 -10.67 -5.30 1.45
CA LEU A 24 -10.23 -6.43 2.29
C LEU A 24 -9.86 -7.69 1.49
N CYS A 25 -10.24 -7.78 0.22
CA CYS A 25 -9.83 -8.86 -0.68
C CYS A 25 -8.40 -8.68 -1.23
N PHE A 26 -7.74 -7.55 -0.93
CA PHE A 26 -6.33 -7.32 -1.27
C PHE A 26 -5.40 -7.77 -0.13
N SER A 27 -4.34 -8.48 -0.49
CA SER A 27 -3.21 -8.77 0.40
C SER A 27 -1.92 -8.17 -0.17
N PHE A 28 -1.05 -7.73 0.73
CA PHE A 28 0.21 -7.07 0.42
C PHE A 28 1.35 -7.75 1.16
N ASN A 29 2.43 -8.06 0.46
CA ASN A 29 3.63 -8.62 1.07
C ASN A 29 4.90 -7.91 0.59
N PRO A 30 5.66 -7.22 1.47
CA PRO A 30 5.34 -6.95 2.88
C PRO A 30 4.31 -5.81 3.03
N SER A 31 3.37 -5.95 3.99
CA SER A 31 2.34 -4.93 4.29
C SER A 31 2.84 -3.79 5.18
N GLU A 32 3.99 -3.95 5.83
CA GLU A 32 4.72 -2.91 6.56
C GLU A 32 6.22 -3.09 6.35
N GLY A 33 6.99 -2.01 6.47
CA GLY A 33 8.41 -2.08 6.24
C GLY A 33 9.12 -0.74 6.37
N MET A 34 10.41 -0.75 6.03
CA MET A 34 11.27 0.43 6.07
C MET A 34 12.15 0.47 4.83
N ILE A 35 12.16 1.63 4.16
CA ILE A 35 12.96 1.84 2.93
C ILE A 35 13.98 2.94 3.21
N ALA A 36 15.26 2.67 2.95
CA ALA A 36 16.32 3.67 3.08
C ALA A 36 16.17 4.81 2.04
N PRO A 37 16.72 6.00 2.29
CA PRO A 37 16.74 7.09 1.29
C PRO A 37 17.31 6.62 -0.06
N GLY A 38 16.59 6.89 -1.15
CA GLY A 38 17.00 6.52 -2.51
C GLY A 38 16.84 5.03 -2.86
N ALA A 39 16.46 4.18 -1.90
CA ALA A 39 16.21 2.77 -2.14
C ALA A 39 14.76 2.49 -2.59
N CYS A 40 14.54 1.28 -3.08
CA CYS A 40 13.21 0.80 -3.45
C CYS A 40 12.94 -0.59 -2.87
N GLN A 41 11.66 -0.90 -2.70
CA GLN A 41 11.17 -2.18 -2.17
C GLN A 41 10.11 -2.73 -3.11
N THR A 42 10.25 -4.00 -3.50
CA THR A 42 9.20 -4.71 -4.22
C THR A 42 8.15 -5.18 -3.22
N MET A 43 6.87 -4.95 -3.54
CA MET A 43 5.72 -5.40 -2.78
C MET A 43 4.83 -6.25 -3.69
N GLU A 44 4.62 -7.48 -3.27
CA GLU A 44 3.62 -8.38 -3.86
C GLU A 44 2.22 -7.88 -3.51
N VAL A 45 1.32 -7.97 -4.49
CA VAL A 45 -0.08 -7.59 -4.35
C VAL A 45 -0.90 -8.73 -4.91
N GLN A 46 -1.81 -9.25 -4.11
CA GLN A 46 -2.76 -10.29 -4.54
C GLN A 46 -4.17 -9.79 -4.27
N PHE A 47 -5.07 -10.07 -5.21
CA PHE A 47 -6.50 -9.81 -5.08
C PHE A 47 -7.26 -11.12 -5.23
N SER A 48 -8.16 -11.41 -4.29
CA SER A 48 -9.00 -12.61 -4.32
C SER A 48 -10.39 -12.30 -3.78
N SER A 49 -11.38 -12.25 -4.66
CA SER A 49 -12.79 -11.95 -4.33
C SER A 49 -13.71 -12.99 -4.96
N ASP A 50 -14.75 -13.38 -4.23
CA ASP A 50 -15.88 -14.18 -4.72
C ASP A 50 -17.01 -13.32 -5.30
N LYS A 51 -16.95 -11.99 -5.11
CA LYS A 51 -17.89 -11.02 -5.63
C LYS A 51 -17.53 -10.63 -7.07
N LEU A 52 -18.51 -10.72 -7.96
CA LEU A 52 -18.42 -10.31 -9.35
C LEU A 52 -18.76 -8.81 -9.51
N GLY A 53 -18.25 -8.21 -10.59
CA GLY A 53 -18.51 -6.81 -10.94
C GLY A 53 -17.24 -5.99 -11.07
N VAL A 54 -17.41 -4.69 -11.35
CA VAL A 54 -16.31 -3.72 -11.35
C VAL A 54 -16.03 -3.25 -9.93
N PHE A 55 -14.77 -2.93 -9.64
CA PHE A 55 -14.37 -2.36 -8.37
C PHE A 55 -13.50 -1.11 -8.58
N SER A 56 -13.42 -0.26 -7.56
CA SER A 56 -12.48 0.86 -7.54
C SER A 56 -12.11 1.10 -6.09
N GLU A 57 -10.93 0.62 -5.70
CA GLU A 57 -10.50 0.59 -4.30
C GLU A 57 -9.28 1.49 -4.08
N GLU A 58 -9.37 2.34 -3.05
CA GLU A 58 -8.29 3.19 -2.58
C GLU A 58 -7.66 2.59 -1.33
N LEU A 59 -6.42 2.12 -1.49
CA LEU A 59 -5.66 1.45 -0.45
C LEU A 59 -4.58 2.39 0.04
N HIS A 60 -4.55 2.59 1.36
CA HIS A 60 -3.78 3.65 2.00
C HIS A 60 -2.57 3.08 2.72
N PHE A 61 -1.41 3.72 2.55
CA PHE A 61 -0.19 3.43 3.30
C PHE A 61 0.16 4.64 4.17
N SER A 62 0.20 4.44 5.48
CA SER A 62 0.75 5.44 6.38
C SER A 62 2.27 5.42 6.28
N VAL A 63 2.90 6.60 6.34
CA VAL A 63 4.35 6.75 6.35
C VAL A 63 4.73 7.62 7.54
N VAL A 64 5.62 7.15 8.39
CA VAL A 64 6.04 7.89 9.59
C VAL A 64 6.62 9.26 9.18
N GLY A 65 6.08 10.33 9.76
CA GLY A 65 6.48 11.71 9.47
C GLY A 65 5.79 12.34 8.25
N ASN A 66 4.94 11.59 7.53
CA ASN A 66 4.08 12.14 6.48
C ASN A 66 2.65 12.31 7.02
N PRO A 67 2.08 13.53 7.04
CA PRO A 67 0.71 13.75 7.53
C PRO A 67 -0.35 13.10 6.63
N GLU A 68 -0.09 13.04 5.32
CA GLU A 68 -1.01 12.45 4.35
C GLU A 68 -0.58 11.03 4.00
N PRO A 69 -1.51 10.06 3.95
CA PRO A 69 -1.20 8.71 3.50
C PRO A 69 -0.84 8.67 2.02
N VAL A 70 -0.02 7.70 1.64
CA VAL A 70 0.20 7.36 0.23
C VAL A 70 -0.97 6.50 -0.25
N ILE A 71 -1.65 6.93 -1.30
CA ILE A 71 -2.85 6.26 -1.83
C ILE A 71 -2.51 5.48 -3.08
N VAL A 72 -2.99 4.24 -3.17
CA VAL A 72 -2.90 3.40 -4.36
C VAL A 72 -4.31 3.02 -4.78
N THR A 73 -4.68 3.33 -6.02
CA THR A 73 -5.99 3.00 -6.58
C THR A 73 -5.89 1.77 -7.47
N PHE A 74 -6.74 0.77 -7.23
CA PHE A 74 -6.94 -0.39 -8.11
C PHE A 74 -8.34 -0.33 -8.72
N ARG A 75 -8.46 -0.62 -10.02
CA ARG A 75 -9.70 -0.57 -10.81
C ARG A 75 -9.79 -1.78 -11.73
#